data_AF-A0A7V9H5B7-F1
#
_entry.id   AF-A0A7V9H5B7-F1
#
_cell.length_a   1.000
_cell.length_b   1.000
_cell.length_c   1.000
_cell.angle_alpha   90.00
_cell.angle_beta   90.00
_cell.angle_gamma   90.00
#
_symmetry.space_group_name_H-M   'P 1'
#
loop_
_entity.id
_entity.type
_entity.pdbx_description
1 polymer ?
#
loop_
_entity_poly.entity_id
_entity_poly.type
_entity_poly.pdbx_seq_one_letter_code
_entity_poly.pdbx_strand_id
1 'polypeptide(L)'
;MNEMDDLRDMGRFPIPIYVGATSNILLTICLTYLLRGRFGGPLALPAWAVGIISANVLPVVVLRSGMDEETSFPPVEEMGFFGDQHKFSSWVYAVASGNMLFWVMLSWSLFSRRRSRPTLLGMLALAFVCTFFPAWVRLFRRP
;
A
#
# COMPACT_ATOMS: atom_id res chain seq x y z
N MET A 1 -9.42 -8.41 -23.24
CA MET A 1 -8.18 -8.18 -22.47
C MET A 1 -8.41 -6.94 -21.62
N ASN A 2 -8.83 -7.15 -20.37
CA ASN A 2 -9.18 -6.09 -19.39
C ASN A 2 -8.26 -6.15 -18.15
N GLU A 3 -7.15 -6.88 -18.23
CA GLU A 3 -6.16 -6.94 -17.16
C GLU A 3 -5.20 -5.76 -17.30
N MET A 4 -4.74 -5.25 -16.16
CA MET A 4 -3.83 -4.12 -16.10
C MET A 4 -2.44 -4.60 -16.55
N ASP A 5 -2.13 -4.45 -17.84
CA ASP A 5 -0.86 -4.90 -18.43
C ASP A 5 0.26 -3.85 -18.34
N ASP A 6 -0.08 -2.58 -18.05
CA ASP A 6 0.87 -1.48 -17.95
C ASP A 6 0.77 -0.72 -16.60
N LEU A 7 1.92 -0.34 -16.04
CA LEU A 7 2.06 0.59 -14.92
C LEU A 7 1.37 1.94 -15.16
N ARG A 8 1.25 2.36 -16.42
CA ARG A 8 0.56 3.60 -16.80
C ARG A 8 -0.94 3.56 -16.51
N ASP A 9 -1.54 2.37 -16.50
CA ASP A 9 -2.96 2.21 -16.18
C ASP A 9 -3.28 2.44 -14.70
N MET A 10 -2.25 2.42 -13.82
CA MET A 10 -2.41 2.83 -12.43
C MET A 10 -2.92 4.27 -12.29
N GLY A 11 -2.69 5.14 -13.30
CA GLY A 11 -3.23 6.51 -13.34
C GLY A 11 -4.74 6.60 -13.54
N ARG A 12 -5.38 5.50 -13.97
CA ARG A 12 -6.83 5.44 -14.22
C ARG A 12 -7.63 5.05 -12.98
N PHE A 13 -6.98 4.50 -11.95
CA PHE A 13 -7.65 4.06 -10.74
C PHE A 13 -8.54 5.12 -10.09
N PRO A 14 -9.75 4.76 -9.64
CA PRO A 14 -10.63 5.70 -8.96
C PRO A 14 -9.99 6.24 -7.67
N ILE A 15 -10.30 7.49 -7.31
CA ILE A 15 -9.72 8.22 -6.16
C ILE A 15 -9.74 7.41 -4.85
N PRO A 16 -10.82 6.66 -4.52
CA PRO A 16 -10.85 5.82 -3.32
C PRO A 16 -9.68 4.82 -3.21
N ILE A 17 -9.14 4.34 -4.33
CA ILE A 17 -7.99 3.42 -4.32
C ILE A 17 -6.73 4.13 -3.82
N TYR A 18 -6.46 5.35 -4.28
CA TYR A 18 -5.33 6.14 -3.78
C TYR A 18 -5.50 6.51 -2.31
N VAL A 19 -6.72 6.85 -1.89
CA VAL A 19 -7.03 7.13 -0.48
C VAL A 19 -6.78 5.90 0.38
N GLY A 20 -7.24 4.72 -0.05
CA GLY A 20 -7.02 3.45 0.65
C GLY A 20 -5.54 3.10 0.75
N ALA A 21 -4.80 3.16 -0.37
CA ALA A 21 -3.37 2.87 -0.39
C ALA A 21 -2.56 3.83 0.49
N THR A 22 -2.87 5.14 0.42
CA THR A 22 -2.23 6.16 1.25
C THR A 22 -2.52 5.92 2.73
N SER A 23 -3.79 5.71 3.08
CA SER A 23 -4.20 5.47 4.47
C SER A 23 -3.52 4.23 5.06
N ASN A 24 -3.37 3.17 4.26
CA ASN A 24 -2.69 1.95 4.64
C ASN A 24 -1.20 2.18 4.95
N ILE A 25 -0.51 2.99 4.15
CA ILE A 25 0.90 3.36 4.40
C ILE A 25 1.01 4.23 5.66
N LEU A 26 0.14 5.23 5.84
CA LEU A 26 0.14 6.07 7.03
C LEU A 26 -0.11 5.25 8.30
N LEU A 27 -1.08 4.34 8.27
CA LEU A 27 -1.36 3.42 9.38
C LEU A 27 -0.15 2.54 9.67
N THR A 28 0.49 1.98 8.64
CA THR A 28 1.70 1.16 8.77
C THR A 28 2.83 1.92 9.45
N ILE A 29 3.04 3.19 9.10
CA ILE A 29 4.04 4.06 9.75
C ILE A 29 3.70 4.28 11.23
N CYS A 30 2.43 4.58 11.55
CA CYS A 30 1.97 4.74 12.94
C CYS A 30 2.18 3.46 13.76
N LEU A 31 1.81 2.30 13.22
CA LEU A 31 2.01 1.02 13.87
C LEU A 31 3.50 0.70 14.05
N THR A 32 4.33 1.01 13.05
CA THR A 32 5.79 0.86 13.15
C THR A 32 6.38 1.72 14.26
N TYR A 33 5.90 2.96 14.42
CA TYR A 33 6.31 3.85 15.51
C TYR A 33 5.97 3.30 16.90
N LEU A 34 4.77 2.72 17.05
CA LEU A 34 4.33 2.07 18.29
C LEU A 34 5.13 0.80 18.58
N LEU A 35 5.26 -0.08 17.58
CA LEU A 35 5.95 -1.36 17.70
C LEU A 35 7.42 -1.17 18.04
N ARG A 36 8.11 -0.24 17.38
CA ARG A 36 9.51 0.07 17.67
C ARG A 36 9.72 0.60 19.09
N GLY A 37 8.69 1.22 19.67
CA GLY A 37 8.69 1.64 21.07
C GLY A 37 8.66 0.49 22.08
N ARG A 38 8.25 -0.70 21.65
CA ARG A 38 8.05 -1.88 22.51
C ARG A 38 9.01 -3.02 22.19
N PHE A 39 9.50 -3.12 20.95
CA PHE A 39 10.33 -4.24 20.49
C PHE A 39 11.66 -3.77 19.85
N GLY A 40 12.75 -4.28 20.42
CA GLY A 40 14.13 -3.88 20.12
C GLY A 40 14.93 -4.85 19.26
N GLY A 41 14.54 -6.13 19.25
CA GLY A 41 15.40 -7.25 18.85
C GLY A 41 15.73 -7.35 17.35
N PRO A 42 16.74 -8.16 16.98
CA PRO A 42 17.22 -8.29 15.60
C PRO A 42 16.16 -8.88 14.66
N LEU A 43 15.25 -9.68 15.17
CA LEU A 43 14.14 -10.28 14.40
C LEU A 43 12.89 -9.39 14.32
N ALA A 44 12.85 -8.25 15.02
CA ALA A 44 11.63 -7.45 15.10
C ALA A 44 11.29 -6.79 13.76
N LEU A 45 12.28 -6.28 13.03
CA LEU A 45 12.08 -5.73 11.69
C LEU A 45 11.63 -6.80 10.67
N PRO A 46 12.33 -7.95 10.49
CA PRO A 46 11.90 -8.94 9.51
C PRO A 46 10.54 -9.54 9.86
N ALA A 47 10.24 -9.82 11.13
CA ALA A 47 8.93 -10.30 11.55
C ALA A 47 7.82 -9.27 11.26
N TRP A 48 8.09 -7.98 11.51
CA TRP A 48 7.14 -6.92 11.22
C TRP A 48 6.89 -6.73 9.72
N ALA A 49 7.96 -6.73 8.91
CA ALA A 49 7.86 -6.62 7.47
C ALA A 49 7.04 -7.77 6.86
N VAL A 50 7.34 -9.02 7.26
CA VAL A 50 6.58 -10.20 6.84
C VAL A 50 5.13 -10.09 7.30
N GLY A 51 4.89 -9.69 8.55
CA GLY A 51 3.53 -9.52 9.08
C GLY A 51 2.70 -8.51 8.29
N ILE A 52 3.25 -7.33 8.01
CA ILE A 52 2.57 -6.29 7.22
C ILE A 52 2.31 -6.77 5.79
N ILE A 53 3.30 -7.35 5.12
CA ILE A 53 3.13 -7.83 3.73
C ILE A 53 2.07 -8.94 3.68
N SER A 54 2.15 -9.92 4.57
CA SER A 54 1.16 -11.00 4.66
C SER A 54 -0.24 -10.46 4.94
N ALA A 55 -0.40 -9.50 5.86
CA ALA A 55 -1.69 -8.88 6.13
C ALA A 55 -2.29 -8.15 4.93
N ASN A 56 -1.45 -7.62 4.04
CA ASN A 56 -1.88 -6.95 2.81
C ASN A 56 -2.22 -7.94 1.67
N VAL A 57 -1.49 -9.05 1.56
CA VAL A 57 -1.62 -10.00 0.46
C VAL A 57 -2.64 -11.10 0.77
N LEU A 58 -2.79 -11.49 2.04
CA LEU A 58 -3.65 -12.63 2.42
C LEU A 58 -5.13 -12.44 2.00
N PRO A 59 -5.78 -11.28 2.19
CA PRO A 59 -7.17 -11.10 1.74
C PRO A 59 -7.33 -11.34 0.23
N VAL A 60 -6.34 -10.93 -0.56
CA VAL A 60 -6.32 -11.08 -2.02
C VAL A 60 -6.18 -12.56 -2.39
N VAL A 61 -5.26 -13.28 -1.75
CA VAL A 61 -5.07 -14.71 -1.98
C VAL A 61 -6.33 -15.50 -1.63
N VAL A 62 -6.96 -15.18 -0.50
CA VAL A 62 -8.22 -15.82 -0.08
C VAL A 62 -9.32 -15.56 -1.10
N LEU A 63 -9.51 -14.31 -1.52
CA LEU A 63 -10.54 -13.96 -2.51
C LEU A 63 -10.28 -14.60 -3.88
N ARG A 64 -9.01 -14.68 -4.31
CA ARG A 64 -8.64 -15.36 -5.56
C ARG A 64 -8.83 -16.86 -5.52
N SER A 65 -8.68 -17.49 -4.35
CA SER A 65 -8.86 -18.94 -4.22
C SER A 65 -10.30 -19.41 -4.45
N GLY A 66 -11.27 -18.50 -4.41
CA GLY A 66 -12.68 -18.75 -4.74
C GLY A 66 -13.13 -18.19 -6.08
N MET A 67 -12.22 -17.81 -6.98
CA MET A 67 -12.57 -17.36 -8.34
C MET A 67 -12.77 -18.56 -9.26
N ASP A 68 -13.92 -18.61 -9.93
CA ASP A 68 -14.23 -19.58 -10.99
C ASP A 68 -14.09 -18.96 -12.39
N GLU A 69 -14.14 -19.77 -13.45
CA GLU A 69 -13.99 -19.33 -14.84
C GLU A 69 -15.06 -18.32 -15.30
N GLU A 70 -16.20 -18.22 -14.60
CA GLU A 70 -17.25 -17.23 -14.86
C GLU A 70 -17.00 -15.85 -14.23
N THR A 71 -15.86 -15.64 -13.55
CA THR A 71 -15.60 -14.38 -12.83
C THR A 71 -15.45 -13.20 -13.78
N SER A 72 -16.40 -12.27 -13.73
CA SER A 72 -16.39 -11.04 -14.53
C SER A 72 -15.36 -10.01 -14.03
N PHE A 73 -14.55 -9.50 -14.96
CA PHE A 73 -13.56 -8.44 -14.74
C PHE A 73 -14.16 -7.08 -15.15
N PRO A 74 -14.58 -6.24 -14.17
CA PRO A 74 -15.06 -4.90 -14.48
C PRO A 74 -13.94 -4.04 -15.07
N PRO A 75 -14.25 -3.02 -15.87
CA PRO A 75 -13.26 -2.05 -16.33
C PRO A 75 -12.57 -1.35 -15.15
N VAL A 76 -11.28 -1.01 -15.29
CA VAL A 76 -10.41 -0.46 -14.23
C VAL A 76 -11.00 0.77 -13.53
N GLU A 77 -11.82 1.54 -14.24
CA GLU A 77 -12.45 2.78 -13.77
C GLU A 77 -13.62 2.53 -12.80
N GLU A 78 -14.22 1.33 -12.85
CA GLU A 78 -15.35 0.91 -12.02
C GLU A 78 -14.93 0.02 -10.83
N MET A 79 -13.64 -0.31 -10.72
CA MET A 79 -13.14 -1.21 -9.68
C MET A 79 -13.30 -0.62 -8.28
N GLY A 80 -14.04 -1.35 -7.43
CA GLY A 80 -14.19 -1.02 -6.02
C GLY A 80 -12.96 -1.43 -5.20
N PHE A 81 -12.46 -0.53 -4.34
CA PHE A 81 -11.26 -0.80 -3.53
C PHE A 81 -11.38 -2.06 -2.64
N PHE A 82 -12.54 -2.35 -2.06
CA PHE A 82 -12.69 -3.53 -1.19
C PHE A 82 -13.22 -4.77 -1.93
N GLY A 83 -13.92 -4.57 -3.05
CA GLY A 83 -14.58 -5.64 -3.80
C GLY A 83 -13.70 -6.26 -4.87
N ASP A 84 -12.94 -5.46 -5.61
CA ASP A 84 -12.28 -5.90 -6.85
C ASP A 84 -10.76 -6.01 -6.73
N GLN A 85 -10.19 -5.79 -5.54
CA GLN A 85 -8.74 -5.94 -5.32
C GLN A 85 -8.23 -7.25 -5.91
N HIS A 86 -8.86 -8.37 -5.57
CA HIS A 86 -8.46 -9.71 -6.02
C HIS A 86 -8.33 -9.88 -7.55
N LYS A 87 -8.97 -9.00 -8.34
CA LYS A 87 -8.95 -8.99 -9.81
C LYS A 87 -7.80 -8.19 -10.43
N PHE A 88 -7.01 -7.44 -9.66
CA PHE A 88 -5.78 -6.81 -10.18
C PHE A 88 -4.76 -7.86 -10.58
N SER A 89 -3.86 -7.56 -11.52
CA SER A 89 -2.78 -8.49 -11.90
C SER A 89 -1.78 -8.71 -10.75
N SER A 90 -1.16 -9.88 -10.70
CA SER A 90 -0.20 -10.25 -9.65
C SER A 90 1.01 -9.32 -9.53
N TRP A 91 1.45 -8.70 -10.64
CA TRP A 91 2.58 -7.76 -10.60
C TRP A 91 2.24 -6.48 -9.81
N VAL A 92 0.96 -6.06 -9.80
CA VAL A 92 0.46 -4.92 -9.02
C VAL A 92 0.70 -5.15 -7.54
N TYR A 93 0.46 -6.38 -7.09
CA TYR A 93 0.71 -6.81 -5.72
C TYR A 93 2.19 -6.87 -5.38
N ALA A 94 3.04 -7.26 -6.33
CA ALA A 94 4.49 -7.22 -6.14
C ALA A 94 4.98 -5.77 -5.96
N VAL A 95 4.52 -4.83 -6.81
CA VAL A 95 4.87 -3.41 -6.70
C VAL A 95 4.32 -2.79 -5.41
N ALA A 96 3.06 -3.08 -5.06
CA ALA A 96 2.44 -2.60 -3.82
C ALA A 96 3.18 -3.13 -2.58
N SER A 97 3.57 -4.41 -2.58
CA SER A 97 4.35 -5.03 -1.50
C SER A 97 5.75 -4.43 -1.40
N GLY A 98 6.41 -4.17 -2.53
CA GLY A 98 7.71 -3.49 -2.57
C GLY A 98 7.65 -2.06 -2.02
N ASN A 99 6.62 -1.30 -2.40
CA ASN A 99 6.37 0.03 -1.86
C ASN A 99 6.10 -0.01 -0.34
N MET A 100 5.29 -0.97 0.12
CA MET A 100 5.03 -1.15 1.55
C MET A 100 6.30 -1.49 2.33
N LEU A 101 7.12 -2.42 1.80
CA LEU A 101 8.40 -2.80 2.39
C LEU A 101 9.35 -1.61 2.51
N PHE A 102 9.42 -0.77 1.47
CA PHE A 102 10.20 0.46 1.50
C PHE A 102 9.80 1.37 2.67
N TRP A 103 8.49 1.62 2.84
CA TRP A 103 7.99 2.45 3.93
C TRP A 103 8.23 1.85 5.31
N VAL A 104 8.08 0.53 5.46
CA VAL A 104 8.42 -0.19 6.70
C VAL A 104 9.90 -0.03 7.02
N MET A 105 10.80 -0.29 6.08
CA MET A 105 12.25 -0.18 6.29
C MET A 105 12.70 1.25 6.61
N LEU A 106 12.17 2.23 5.87
CA LEU A 106 12.50 3.64 6.06
C LEU A 106 12.03 4.13 7.42
N SER A 107 10.76 3.88 7.77
CA SER A 107 10.20 4.29 9.06
C SER A 107 10.89 3.59 10.23
N TRP A 108 11.14 2.29 10.12
CA TRP A 108 11.89 1.53 11.13
C TRP A 108 13.28 2.10 11.37
N SER A 109 14.02 2.36 10.28
CA SER A 109 15.38 2.93 10.35
C SER A 109 15.36 4.31 11.00
N LEU A 110 14.40 5.15 10.61
CA LEU A 110 14.27 6.51 11.13
C LEU A 110 13.91 6.50 12.63
N PHE A 111 12.94 5.68 13.05
CA PHE A 111 12.54 5.57 14.45
C PHE A 111 13.58 4.86 15.32
N SER A 112 14.43 4.02 14.71
CA SER A 112 15.59 3.44 15.41
C SER A 112 16.66 4.48 15.74
N ARG A 113 16.80 5.53 14.93
CA ARG A 113 17.74 6.63 15.18
C ARG A 113 17.15 7.69 16.13
N ARG A 114 15.93 8.15 15.87
CA ARG A 114 15.30 9.23 16.64
C ARG A 114 13.79 9.06 16.71
N ARG A 115 13.32 8.32 17.72
CA ARG A 115 11.89 8.16 17.99
C ARG A 115 11.34 9.39 18.73
N SER A 116 10.72 10.30 17.99
CA SER A 116 10.06 11.49 18.54
C SER A 116 8.78 11.82 17.78
N ARG A 117 7.85 12.55 18.42
CA ARG A 117 6.60 12.99 17.76
C ARG A 117 6.86 13.84 16.50
N PRO A 118 7.82 14.79 16.50
CA PRO A 118 8.19 15.50 15.27
C PRO A 118 8.68 14.57 14.14
N THR A 119 9.50 13.56 14.48
CA THR A 119 9.95 12.57 13.49
C THR A 119 8.78 11.81 12.87
N LEU A 120 7.79 11.40 13.69
CA LEU A 120 6.58 10.73 13.21
C LEU A 120 5.77 11.64 12.29
N LEU A 121 5.51 12.89 12.70
CA LEU A 121 4.74 13.85 11.88
C LEU A 121 5.44 14.13 10.55
N GLY A 122 6.76 14.32 10.55
CA GLY A 122 7.53 14.51 9.31
C GLY A 122 7.47 13.28 8.40
N MET A 123 7.54 12.08 8.97
CA MET A 123 7.44 10.83 8.21
C MET A 123 6.04 10.65 7.60
N LEU A 124 4.98 10.96 8.35
CA LEU A 124 3.59 10.91 7.86
C LEU A 124 3.35 11.93 6.75
N ALA A 125 3.85 13.16 6.90
CA ALA A 125 3.74 14.19 5.86
C ALA A 125 4.47 13.78 4.58
N LEU A 126 5.69 13.27 4.69
CA LEU A 126 6.46 12.76 3.55
C LEU A 126 5.72 11.61 2.85
N ALA A 127 5.24 10.64 3.61
CA ALA A 127 4.48 9.52 3.08
C ALA A 127 3.21 9.98 2.36
N PHE A 128 2.43 10.87 2.98
CA PHE A 128 1.22 11.42 2.38
C PHE A 128 1.51 12.10 1.03
N VAL A 129 2.52 12.96 0.97
CA VAL A 129 2.88 13.67 -0.27
C VAL A 129 3.32 12.69 -1.37
N CYS A 130 4.20 11.74 -1.04
CA CYS A 130 4.73 10.80 -2.02
C CYS A 130 3.67 9.81 -2.53
N THR A 131 2.80 9.33 -1.65
CA THR A 131 1.82 8.28 -1.98
C THR A 131 0.57 8.84 -2.65
N PHE A 132 0.21 10.09 -2.36
CA PHE A 132 -0.90 10.78 -3.01
C PHE A 132 -0.47 11.51 -4.31
N PHE A 133 0.82 11.51 -4.65
CA PHE A 133 1.37 12.15 -5.86
C PHE A 133 0.62 11.80 -7.16
N PRO A 134 0.29 10.53 -7.45
CA PRO A 134 -0.46 10.19 -8.66
C PRO A 134 -1.84 10.85 -8.72
N ALA A 135 -2.52 10.97 -7.57
CA ALA A 135 -3.81 11.64 -7.48
C ALA A 135 -3.68 13.16 -7.68
N TRP A 136 -2.63 13.79 -7.14
CA TRP A 136 -2.31 15.20 -7.43
C TRP A 136 -2.13 15.43 -8.93
N VAL A 137 -1.29 14.61 -9.58
CA VAL A 137 -1.03 14.71 -11.02
C VAL A 137 -2.33 14.56 -11.81
N ARG A 138 -3.24 13.67 -11.42
CA ARG A 138 -4.56 13.52 -12.07
C ARG A 138 -5.45 14.75 -11.88
N LEU A 139 -5.49 15.34 -10.69
CA LEU A 139 -6.27 16.54 -10.40
C LEU A 139 -5.74 17.75 -11.18
N PHE A 140 -4.41 17.93 -11.24
CA PHE A 140 -3.76 19.07 -11.91
C PHE A 140 -3.57 18.89 -13.42
N ARG A 141 -3.76 17.67 -13.97
CA ARG A 141 -3.76 17.40 -15.43
C ARG A 141 -5.15 17.45 -16.06
N ARG A 142 -6.23 17.67 -15.30
CA ARG A 142 -7.54 17.96 -15.91
C ARG A 142 -7.49 19.38 -16.51
N PRO A 143 -7.78 19.57 -17.81
CA PRO A 143 -7.97 20.90 -18.37
C PRO A 143 -9.18 21.61 -17.77
#